data_AF-K3WZZ7-F1
#
_entry.id   AF-K3WZZ7-F1
#
_cell.length_a   1.000
_cell.length_b   1.000
_cell.length_c   1.000
_cell.angle_alpha   90.00
_cell.angle_beta   90.00
_cell.angle_gamma   90.00
#
_symmetry.space_group_name_H-M   'P 1'
#
loop_
_entity.id
_entity.type
_entity.pdbx_description
1 polymer ?
#
loop_
_entity_poly.entity_id
_entity_poly.type
_entity_poly.pdbx_seq_one_letter_code
_entity_poly.pdbx_strand_id
1 'polypeptide(L)'
;ILSLENRTKDLIENNTKLLAKIQQLEKTEADAGAQIDALRNENTRLATQADGLTSTVNSQSSLIIGLRTTMQRLNQEDQQMNALAKKYDRCQIDFEVLKTREKLLRDEYEKLKFVMSKEKEMLMFKILDFQQQLQQRNQIGDAMEAYQSQIQQLDAKQRAWENDMSTLKVASEAAETRLHQQEEMTNRFLLEKQQFEQENNRYQEEIIRKNEELERQQAMVEKLHALSTQSHELNGLLRAQQQEADIAVLAKEKEIDTLMHKCVAQESVIDELQQRIVQMEVETQRLQAEIQKYKQLSQDETVQALQLARLKAANHDALILLEEEKRELEIRIDTLVAQLERERCAHEDDKKAMESTIQFNETRLQKLLDENCMLHEKADAPPLVQIVEKFVEPPTDKIAGDMLQLQVAYDELKQEFAHVESEYKKMVTKKYKTESFQSQVRLLQNENSELASKLGQLFAELSRERAELNTRTRENVELKSRVMDPQAIELLRKTQESLEKTVSSLVEAETSSESSFTCLQCMRLFVEPMTLAPCGHTYCSSCLTKFGDADVPSSIKCK
;
A
#
# COMPACT_ATOMS: atom_id res chain seq x y z
N ILE A 1 102.47 -21.00 -19.85
CA ILE A 1 102.21 -19.54 -20.00
C ILE A 1 101.15 -19.31 -21.08
N LEU A 2 101.41 -19.60 -22.36
CA LEU A 2 100.42 -19.43 -23.47
C LEU A 2 99.03 -20.07 -23.23
N SER A 3 98.95 -21.29 -22.68
CA SER A 3 97.66 -21.94 -22.36
C SER A 3 96.87 -21.23 -21.24
N LEU A 4 97.58 -20.65 -20.25
CA LEU A 4 96.95 -19.87 -19.18
C LEU A 4 96.51 -18.49 -19.69
N GLU A 5 97.29 -17.88 -20.59
CA GLU A 5 96.93 -16.63 -21.27
C GLU A 5 95.67 -16.79 -22.13
N ASN A 6 95.57 -17.87 -22.91
CA ASN A 6 94.37 -18.17 -23.70
C ASN A 6 93.14 -18.41 -22.81
N ARG A 7 93.28 -19.19 -21.72
CA ARG A 7 92.17 -19.43 -20.78
C ARG A 7 91.73 -18.15 -20.07
N THR A 8 92.66 -17.25 -19.77
CA THR A 8 92.39 -15.95 -19.15
C THR A 8 91.66 -15.03 -20.15
N LYS A 9 92.07 -15.05 -21.43
CA LYS A 9 91.40 -14.33 -22.51
C LYS A 9 89.95 -14.82 -22.70
N ASP A 10 89.73 -16.12 -22.72
CA ASP A 10 88.39 -16.72 -22.84
C ASP A 10 87.49 -16.37 -21.64
N LEU A 11 88.06 -16.38 -20.43
CA LEU A 11 87.35 -15.96 -19.21
C LEU A 11 86.96 -14.48 -19.26
N ILE A 12 87.85 -13.60 -19.72
CA ILE A 12 87.57 -12.17 -19.89
C ILE A 12 86.48 -11.97 -20.94
N GLU A 13 86.54 -12.66 -22.07
CA GLU A 13 85.50 -12.58 -23.10
C GLU A 13 84.14 -13.07 -22.60
N ASN A 14 84.10 -14.18 -21.86
CA ASN A 14 82.87 -14.68 -21.24
C ASN A 14 82.31 -13.72 -20.19
N ASN A 15 83.16 -13.16 -19.33
CA ASN A 15 82.73 -12.15 -18.36
C ASN A 15 82.20 -10.89 -19.06
N THR A 16 82.80 -10.49 -20.19
CA THR A 16 82.33 -9.35 -20.99
C THR A 16 80.94 -9.63 -21.58
N LYS A 17 80.70 -10.85 -22.11
CA LYS A 17 79.38 -11.28 -22.60
C LYS A 17 78.34 -11.36 -21.48
N LEU A 18 78.73 -11.85 -20.30
CA LEU A 18 77.85 -11.90 -19.12
C LEU A 18 77.47 -10.49 -18.66
N LEU A 19 78.43 -9.57 -18.57
CA LEU A 19 78.16 -8.17 -18.22
C LEU A 19 77.24 -7.49 -19.23
N ALA A 20 77.45 -7.70 -20.54
CA ALA A 20 76.55 -7.18 -21.56
C ALA A 20 75.12 -7.75 -21.44
N LYS A 21 74.99 -9.03 -21.08
CA LYS A 21 73.69 -9.67 -20.84
C LYS A 21 73.01 -9.15 -19.57
N ILE A 22 73.77 -8.91 -18.49
CA ILE A 22 73.26 -8.28 -17.27
C ILE A 22 72.74 -6.87 -17.58
N GLN A 23 73.53 -6.04 -18.27
CA GLN A 23 73.11 -4.70 -18.69
C GLN A 23 71.87 -4.72 -19.58
N GLN A 24 71.77 -5.71 -20.48
CA GLN A 24 70.57 -5.89 -21.28
C GLN A 24 69.36 -6.22 -20.41
N LEU A 25 69.49 -7.15 -19.45
CA LEU A 25 68.42 -7.52 -18.53
C LEU A 25 68.00 -6.35 -17.65
N GLU A 26 68.94 -5.59 -17.08
CA GLU A 26 68.66 -4.37 -16.30
C GLU A 26 67.89 -3.33 -17.12
N LYS A 27 68.28 -3.14 -18.39
CA LYS A 27 67.52 -2.27 -19.31
C LYS A 27 66.11 -2.80 -19.55
N THR A 28 65.96 -4.10 -19.77
CA THR A 28 64.65 -4.72 -20.02
C THR A 28 63.74 -4.64 -18.80
N GLU A 29 64.31 -4.80 -17.60
CA GLU A 29 63.62 -4.63 -16.31
C GLU A 29 63.19 -3.18 -16.09
N ALA A 30 64.05 -2.21 -16.40
CA ALA A 30 63.71 -0.79 -16.34
C ALA A 30 62.59 -0.41 -17.31
N ASP A 31 62.65 -0.90 -18.55
CA ASP A 31 61.61 -0.67 -19.57
C ASP A 31 60.27 -1.32 -19.14
N ALA A 32 60.31 -2.54 -18.58
CA ALA A 32 59.12 -3.21 -18.04
C ALA A 32 58.54 -2.46 -16.83
N GLY A 33 59.39 -1.96 -15.93
CA GLY A 33 58.99 -1.12 -14.81
C GLY A 33 58.26 0.15 -15.26
N ALA A 34 58.82 0.85 -16.25
CA ALA A 34 58.19 2.04 -16.84
C ALA A 34 56.82 1.72 -17.49
N GLN A 35 56.70 0.56 -18.14
CA GLN A 35 55.43 0.11 -18.72
C GLN A 35 54.38 -0.23 -17.64
N ILE A 36 54.79 -0.89 -16.56
CA ILE A 36 53.90 -1.18 -15.41
C ILE A 36 53.39 0.11 -14.78
N ASP A 37 54.27 1.11 -14.59
CA ASP A 37 53.88 2.39 -13.99
C ASP A 37 52.95 3.19 -14.93
N ALA A 38 53.17 3.14 -16.25
CA ALA A 38 52.26 3.72 -17.23
C ALA A 38 50.86 3.09 -17.15
N LEU A 39 50.78 1.76 -17.08
CA LEU A 39 49.50 1.03 -16.96
C LEU A 39 48.81 1.31 -15.61
N ARG A 40 49.56 1.45 -14.51
CA ARG A 40 49.01 1.84 -13.20
C ARG A 40 48.40 3.24 -13.24
N ASN A 41 49.10 4.18 -13.87
CA ASN A 41 48.58 5.54 -14.05
C ASN A 41 47.31 5.56 -14.91
N GLU A 42 47.29 4.78 -15.99
CA GLU A 42 46.09 4.66 -16.83
C GLU A 42 44.91 4.02 -16.09
N ASN A 43 45.14 2.95 -15.32
CA ASN A 43 44.10 2.35 -14.48
C ASN A 43 43.56 3.33 -13.44
N THR A 44 44.43 4.13 -12.82
CA THR A 44 44.01 5.17 -11.86
C THR A 44 43.16 6.24 -12.56
N ARG A 45 43.52 6.64 -13.79
CA ARG A 45 42.72 7.56 -14.60
C ARG A 45 41.36 6.98 -14.97
N LEU A 46 41.31 5.70 -15.36
CA LEU A 46 40.06 5.03 -15.69
C LEU A 46 39.15 4.85 -14.47
N ALA A 47 39.72 4.54 -13.31
CA ALA A 47 38.98 4.46 -12.05
C ALA A 47 38.31 5.80 -11.69
N THR A 48 39.06 6.90 -11.76
CA THR A 48 38.50 8.25 -11.50
C THR A 48 37.44 8.66 -12.54
N GLN A 49 37.58 8.24 -13.80
CA GLN A 49 36.52 8.42 -14.81
C GLN A 49 35.26 7.59 -14.50
N ALA A 50 35.43 6.34 -14.03
CA ALA A 50 34.32 5.49 -13.62
C ALA A 50 33.56 6.07 -12.42
N ASP A 51 34.27 6.64 -11.44
CA ASP A 51 33.66 7.33 -10.30
C ASP A 51 32.84 8.56 -10.75
N GLY A 52 33.37 9.34 -11.69
CA GLY A 52 32.66 10.48 -12.28
C GLY A 52 31.37 10.08 -13.02
N LEU A 53 31.42 8.99 -13.79
CA LEU A 53 30.24 8.43 -14.46
C LEU A 53 29.22 7.91 -13.43
N THR A 54 29.68 7.23 -12.38
CA THR A 54 28.83 6.73 -11.29
C THR A 54 28.09 7.87 -10.59
N SER A 55 28.79 8.97 -10.29
CA SER A 55 28.16 10.18 -9.73
C SER A 55 27.12 10.77 -10.69
N THR A 56 27.40 10.78 -11.99
CA THR A 56 26.45 11.27 -13.01
C THR A 56 25.21 10.40 -13.09
N VAL A 57 25.37 9.08 -13.09
CA VAL A 57 24.26 8.10 -13.08
C VAL A 57 23.41 8.25 -11.83
N ASN A 58 24.02 8.46 -10.67
CA ASN A 58 23.30 8.69 -9.41
C ASN A 58 22.50 9.99 -9.44
N SER A 59 23.07 11.08 -9.97
CA SER A 59 22.38 12.35 -10.14
C SER A 59 21.19 12.23 -11.11
N GLN A 60 21.36 11.53 -12.23
CA GLN A 60 20.28 11.29 -13.20
C GLN A 60 19.18 10.40 -12.61
N SER A 61 19.55 9.36 -11.87
CA SER A 61 18.59 8.48 -11.18
C SER A 61 17.75 9.25 -10.18
N SER A 62 18.36 10.15 -9.41
CA SER A 62 17.66 11.02 -8.46
C SER A 62 16.66 11.95 -9.17
N LEU A 63 17.05 12.51 -10.33
CA LEU A 63 16.16 13.35 -11.15
C LEU A 63 14.98 12.54 -11.71
N ILE A 64 15.21 11.31 -12.20
CA ILE A 64 14.16 10.42 -12.68
C ILE A 64 13.17 10.06 -11.56
N ILE A 65 13.65 9.79 -10.35
CA ILE A 65 12.81 9.53 -9.18
C ILE A 65 11.96 10.78 -8.86
N GLY A 66 12.54 11.98 -8.89
CA GLY A 66 11.82 13.24 -8.71
C GLY A 66 10.73 13.47 -9.76
N LEU A 67 11.03 13.21 -11.04
CA LEU A 67 10.07 13.31 -12.13
C LEU A 67 8.92 12.28 -11.97
N ARG A 68 9.23 11.03 -11.62
CA ARG A 68 8.22 9.99 -11.38
C ARG A 68 7.29 10.39 -10.23
N THR A 69 7.84 10.94 -9.15
CA THR A 69 7.06 11.42 -8.00
C THR A 69 6.14 12.58 -8.41
N THR A 70 6.65 13.52 -9.21
CA THR A 70 5.87 14.65 -9.74
C THR A 70 4.74 14.17 -10.65
N MET A 71 5.02 13.21 -11.53
CA MET A 71 4.02 12.61 -12.42
C MET A 71 2.93 11.87 -11.63
N GLN A 72 3.31 11.15 -10.56
CA GLN A 72 2.35 10.49 -9.68
C GLN A 72 1.44 11.49 -8.97
N ARG A 73 1.98 12.63 -8.49
CA ARG A 73 1.19 13.71 -7.90
C ARG A 73 0.21 14.32 -8.90
N LEU A 74 0.66 14.62 -10.13
CA LEU A 74 -0.20 15.13 -11.19
C LEU A 74 -1.33 14.15 -11.54
N ASN A 75 -1.05 12.84 -11.54
CA ASN A 75 -2.07 11.82 -11.75
C ASN A 75 -3.10 11.77 -10.61
N GLN A 76 -2.69 11.97 -9.37
CA GLN A 76 -3.62 12.09 -8.23
C GLN A 76 -4.47 13.36 -8.32
N GLU A 77 -3.88 14.48 -8.70
CA GLU A 77 -4.59 15.74 -8.92
C GLU A 77 -5.64 15.60 -10.05
N ASP A 78 -5.30 14.92 -11.14
CA ASP A 78 -6.25 14.60 -12.22
C ASP A 78 -7.42 13.74 -11.74
N GLN A 79 -7.16 12.72 -10.91
CA GLN A 79 -8.21 11.91 -10.29
C GLN A 79 -9.12 12.75 -9.38
N GLN A 80 -8.57 13.68 -8.60
CA GLN A 80 -9.33 14.59 -7.75
C GLN A 80 -10.18 15.57 -8.58
N MET A 81 -9.63 16.11 -9.66
CA MET A 81 -10.36 16.96 -10.62
C MET A 81 -11.51 16.21 -11.27
N ASN A 82 -11.30 14.95 -11.67
CA ASN A 82 -12.35 14.09 -12.21
C ASN A 82 -13.46 13.80 -11.17
N ALA A 83 -13.09 13.62 -9.89
CA ALA A 83 -14.07 13.46 -8.81
C ALA A 83 -14.88 14.74 -8.56
N LEU A 84 -14.24 15.91 -8.62
CA LEU A 84 -14.91 17.21 -8.52
C LEU A 84 -15.84 17.47 -9.71
N ALA A 85 -15.42 17.13 -10.93
CA ALA A 85 -16.25 17.23 -12.13
C ALA A 85 -17.54 16.39 -11.98
N LYS A 86 -17.42 15.13 -11.52
CA LYS A 86 -18.60 14.28 -11.25
C LYS A 86 -19.52 14.85 -10.17
N LYS A 87 -18.97 15.50 -9.14
CA LYS A 87 -19.78 16.19 -8.11
C LYS A 87 -20.50 17.40 -8.70
N TYR A 88 -19.81 18.18 -9.53
CA TYR A 88 -20.40 19.31 -10.24
C TYR A 88 -21.56 18.88 -11.13
N ASP A 89 -21.40 17.80 -11.90
CA ASP A 89 -22.45 17.24 -12.75
C ASP A 89 -23.69 16.83 -11.93
N ARG A 90 -23.49 16.19 -10.77
CA ARG A 90 -24.59 15.85 -9.85
C ARG A 90 -25.31 17.10 -9.33
N CYS A 91 -24.56 18.10 -8.87
CA CYS A 91 -25.15 19.37 -8.42
C CYS A 91 -25.92 20.07 -9.55
N GLN A 92 -25.45 19.97 -10.79
CA GLN A 92 -26.13 20.53 -11.96
C GLN A 92 -27.46 19.81 -12.24
N ILE A 93 -27.51 18.48 -12.11
CA ILE A 93 -28.76 17.71 -12.22
C ILE A 93 -29.73 18.13 -11.11
N ASP A 94 -29.27 18.20 -9.87
CA ASP A 94 -30.10 18.61 -8.73
C ASP A 94 -30.65 20.03 -8.90
N PHE A 95 -29.85 20.94 -9.45
CA PHE A 95 -30.27 22.30 -9.76
C PHE A 95 -31.40 22.34 -10.80
N GLU A 96 -31.30 21.56 -11.88
CA GLU A 96 -32.38 21.47 -12.89
C GLU A 96 -33.66 20.81 -12.33
N VAL A 97 -33.53 19.86 -11.40
CA VAL A 97 -34.67 19.29 -10.65
C VAL A 97 -35.33 20.37 -9.79
N LEU A 98 -34.56 21.17 -9.06
CA LEU A 98 -35.09 22.27 -8.24
C LEU A 98 -35.79 23.34 -9.09
N LYS A 99 -35.23 23.69 -10.24
CA LYS A 99 -35.84 24.62 -11.20
C LYS A 99 -37.17 24.10 -11.74
N THR A 100 -37.25 22.80 -12.00
CA THR A 100 -38.51 22.14 -12.41
C THR A 100 -39.55 22.20 -11.30
N ARG A 101 -39.14 21.93 -10.04
CA ARG A 101 -40.02 22.04 -8.87
C ARG A 101 -40.52 23.48 -8.64
N GLU A 102 -39.64 24.47 -8.79
CA GLU A 102 -39.99 25.89 -8.67
C GLU A 102 -41.02 26.31 -9.75
N LYS A 103 -40.87 25.79 -10.97
CA LYS A 103 -41.86 26.00 -12.04
C LYS A 103 -43.22 25.43 -11.67
N LEU A 104 -43.27 24.19 -11.19
CA LEU A 104 -44.52 23.55 -10.75
C LEU A 104 -45.19 24.33 -9.62
N LEU A 105 -44.42 24.83 -8.64
CA LEU A 105 -44.96 25.66 -7.55
C LEU A 105 -45.52 26.99 -8.06
N ARG A 106 -44.87 27.62 -9.04
CA ARG A 106 -45.41 28.83 -9.70
C ARG A 106 -46.72 28.55 -10.43
N ASP A 107 -46.81 27.44 -11.15
CA ASP A 107 -48.02 27.06 -11.87
C ASP A 107 -49.18 26.78 -10.89
N GLU A 108 -48.92 26.09 -9.77
CA GLU A 108 -49.92 25.88 -8.70
C GLU A 108 -50.35 27.19 -8.03
N TYR A 109 -49.43 28.12 -7.80
CA TYR A 109 -49.76 29.44 -7.25
C TYR A 109 -50.68 30.25 -8.19
N GLU A 110 -50.39 30.28 -9.50
CA GLU A 110 -51.27 30.98 -10.45
C GLU A 110 -52.65 30.30 -10.57
N LYS A 111 -52.73 28.96 -10.47
CA LYS A 111 -54.04 28.26 -10.37
C LYS A 111 -54.82 28.70 -9.13
N LEU A 112 -54.16 28.73 -7.97
CA LEU A 112 -54.80 29.13 -6.71
C LEU A 112 -55.31 30.58 -6.78
N LYS A 113 -54.49 31.48 -7.32
CA LYS A 113 -54.85 32.89 -7.55
C LYS A 113 -56.04 33.03 -8.50
N PHE A 114 -56.12 32.23 -9.56
CA PHE A 114 -57.27 32.19 -10.46
C PHE A 114 -58.55 31.75 -9.73
N VAL A 115 -58.48 30.69 -8.92
CA VAL A 115 -59.62 30.20 -8.12
C VAL A 115 -60.08 31.29 -7.15
N MET A 116 -59.16 31.91 -6.41
CA MET A 116 -59.49 33.01 -5.49
C MET A 116 -60.13 34.21 -6.20
N SER A 117 -59.67 34.56 -7.42
CA SER A 117 -60.27 35.63 -8.21
C SER A 117 -61.71 35.30 -8.60
N LYS A 118 -61.98 34.06 -9.04
CA LYS A 118 -63.34 33.61 -9.36
C LYS A 118 -64.27 33.61 -8.16
N GLU A 119 -63.79 33.18 -6.99
CA GLU A 119 -64.55 33.23 -5.75
C GLU A 119 -64.88 34.68 -5.37
N LYS A 120 -63.92 35.60 -5.50
CA LYS A 120 -64.12 37.03 -5.25
C LYS A 120 -65.16 37.63 -6.21
N GLU A 121 -65.10 37.31 -7.49
CA GLU A 121 -66.11 37.73 -8.47
C GLU A 121 -67.50 37.19 -8.11
N MET A 122 -67.61 35.91 -7.76
CA MET A 122 -68.88 35.31 -7.34
C MET A 122 -69.46 36.01 -6.09
N LEU A 123 -68.61 36.34 -5.13
CA LEU A 123 -69.02 37.05 -3.92
C LEU A 123 -69.49 38.47 -4.24
N MET A 124 -68.80 39.15 -5.16
CA MET A 124 -69.18 40.49 -5.62
C MET A 124 -70.50 40.49 -6.39
N PHE A 125 -70.76 39.48 -7.22
CA PHE A 125 -72.08 39.28 -7.86
C PHE A 125 -73.19 39.10 -6.82
N LYS A 126 -72.96 38.29 -5.77
CA LYS A 126 -73.93 38.12 -4.68
C LYS A 126 -74.21 39.43 -3.95
N ILE A 127 -73.19 40.26 -3.71
CA ILE A 127 -73.34 41.57 -3.07
C ILE A 127 -74.14 42.53 -3.96
N LEU A 128 -73.86 42.55 -5.26
CA LEU A 128 -74.57 43.41 -6.22
C LEU A 128 -76.04 42.98 -6.38
N ASP A 129 -76.32 41.67 -6.44
CA ASP A 129 -77.69 41.14 -6.44
C ASP A 129 -78.44 41.55 -5.16
N PHE A 130 -77.77 41.49 -4.01
CA PHE A 130 -78.33 41.95 -2.74
C PHE A 130 -78.60 43.48 -2.74
N GLN A 131 -77.71 44.28 -3.32
CA GLN A 131 -77.92 45.72 -3.48
C GLN A 131 -79.05 46.06 -4.45
N GLN A 132 -79.20 45.29 -5.54
CA GLN A 132 -80.28 45.46 -6.51
C GLN A 132 -81.64 45.10 -5.90
N GLN A 133 -81.70 44.05 -5.08
CA GLN A 133 -82.88 43.70 -4.28
C GLN A 133 -83.23 44.79 -3.25
N LEU A 134 -82.23 45.46 -2.66
CA LEU A 134 -82.45 46.60 -1.76
C LEU A 134 -82.97 47.85 -2.52
N GLN A 135 -82.49 48.10 -3.74
CA GLN A 135 -82.93 49.24 -4.56
C GLN A 135 -84.34 49.04 -5.14
N GLN A 136 -84.73 47.81 -5.50
CA GLN A 136 -86.10 47.49 -5.93
C GLN A 136 -87.14 47.62 -4.80
N ARG A 137 -86.69 47.62 -3.54
CA ARG A 137 -87.55 47.78 -2.35
C ARG A 137 -87.94 49.22 -2.03
N ASN A 138 -87.48 50.20 -2.82
CA ASN A 138 -87.71 51.64 -2.59
C ASN A 138 -88.78 52.28 -3.49
N GLN A 139 -89.65 51.49 -4.16
CA GLN A 139 -90.81 52.04 -4.86
C GLN A 139 -92.12 51.59 -4.21
N ILE A 140 -92.93 52.62 -3.92
CA ILE A 140 -94.33 52.63 -3.50
C ILE A 140 -94.54 52.48 -1.99
N GLY A 141 -94.95 53.60 -1.40
CA GLY A 141 -95.48 53.67 -0.06
C GLY A 141 -96.92 53.17 -0.02
N ASP A 142 -97.14 52.21 0.87
CA ASP A 142 -98.25 52.17 1.81
C ASP A 142 -97.63 51.77 3.16
N ALA A 143 -97.19 52.81 3.90
CA ALA A 143 -95.92 52.79 4.63
C ALA A 143 -96.06 52.73 6.16
N MET A 144 -96.91 51.86 6.69
CA MET A 144 -96.84 51.53 8.13
C MET A 144 -97.05 50.05 8.43
N GLU A 145 -98.00 49.38 7.79
CA GLU A 145 -98.16 47.92 7.93
C GLU A 145 -97.05 47.14 7.20
N ALA A 146 -96.55 47.70 6.07
CA ALA A 146 -95.39 47.18 5.39
C ALA A 146 -94.11 47.36 6.22
N TYR A 147 -93.90 48.49 6.89
CA TYR A 147 -92.74 48.67 7.78
C TYR A 147 -92.83 47.80 9.04
N GLN A 148 -94.02 47.59 9.61
CA GLN A 148 -94.19 46.64 10.71
C GLN A 148 -93.83 45.21 10.27
N SER A 149 -94.31 44.77 9.10
CA SER A 149 -93.95 43.47 8.53
C SER A 149 -92.48 43.38 8.12
N GLN A 150 -91.88 44.51 7.70
CA GLN A 150 -90.48 44.58 7.30
C GLN A 150 -89.54 44.64 8.50
N ILE A 151 -89.93 45.29 9.59
CA ILE A 151 -89.27 45.23 10.90
C ILE A 151 -89.34 43.79 11.43
N GLN A 152 -90.49 43.13 11.37
CA GLN A 152 -90.61 41.71 11.73
C GLN A 152 -89.76 40.80 10.83
N GLN A 153 -89.67 41.08 9.53
CA GLN A 153 -88.75 40.37 8.63
C GLN A 153 -87.29 40.67 8.91
N LEU A 154 -86.94 41.91 9.28
CA LEU A 154 -85.57 42.29 9.63
C LEU A 154 -85.18 41.67 10.97
N ASP A 155 -86.07 41.59 11.94
CA ASP A 155 -85.88 40.86 13.20
C ASP A 155 -85.76 39.36 12.96
N ALA A 156 -86.56 38.79 12.04
CA ALA A 156 -86.44 37.38 11.66
C ALA A 156 -85.11 37.10 10.94
N LYS A 157 -84.67 38.02 10.07
CA LYS A 157 -83.37 37.95 9.41
C LYS A 157 -82.25 38.14 10.43
N GLN A 158 -82.35 39.08 11.36
CA GLN A 158 -81.37 39.29 12.42
C GLN A 158 -81.23 38.03 13.27
N ARG A 159 -82.35 37.41 13.68
CA ARG A 159 -82.34 36.12 14.38
C ARG A 159 -81.74 35.00 13.53
N ALA A 160 -81.97 34.98 12.22
CA ALA A 160 -81.33 34.03 11.32
C ALA A 160 -79.81 34.26 11.24
N TRP A 161 -79.36 35.50 11.14
CA TRP A 161 -77.94 35.86 11.17
C TRP A 161 -77.29 35.55 12.53
N GLU A 162 -77.99 35.75 13.65
CA GLU A 162 -77.54 35.37 14.98
C GLU A 162 -77.41 33.85 15.11
N ASN A 163 -78.34 33.08 14.53
CA ASN A 163 -78.25 31.63 14.45
C ASN A 163 -77.10 31.16 13.55
N ASP A 164 -76.90 31.80 12.40
CA ASP A 164 -75.79 31.50 11.48
C ASP A 164 -74.44 31.85 12.12
N MET A 165 -74.36 32.98 12.83
CA MET A 165 -73.17 33.39 13.60
C MET A 165 -72.90 32.41 14.74
N SER A 166 -73.94 31.94 15.44
CA SER A 166 -73.81 30.90 16.45
C SER A 166 -73.32 29.58 15.84
N THR A 167 -73.83 29.19 14.68
CA THR A 167 -73.42 27.99 13.94
C THR A 167 -71.97 28.09 13.48
N LEU A 168 -71.56 29.26 12.96
CA LEU A 168 -70.17 29.54 12.57
C LEU A 168 -69.24 29.52 13.79
N LYS A 169 -69.67 30.02 14.94
CA LYS A 169 -68.90 29.98 16.18
C LYS A 169 -68.66 28.53 16.63
N VAL A 170 -69.69 27.69 16.61
CA VAL A 170 -69.57 26.25 16.89
C VAL A 170 -68.64 25.57 15.87
N ALA A 171 -68.75 25.93 14.59
CA ALA A 171 -67.86 25.40 13.55
C ALA A 171 -66.40 25.83 13.73
N SER A 172 -66.15 27.06 14.21
CA SER A 172 -64.83 27.58 14.55
C SER A 172 -64.23 26.83 15.73
N GLU A 173 -64.99 26.66 16.82
CA GLU A 173 -64.57 25.89 18.00
C GLU A 173 -64.25 24.42 17.62
N ALA A 174 -65.04 23.83 16.73
CA ALA A 174 -64.77 22.49 16.18
C ALA A 174 -63.54 22.44 15.25
N ALA A 175 -63.21 23.53 14.55
CA ALA A 175 -61.99 23.63 13.76
C ALA A 175 -60.75 23.80 14.64
N GLU A 176 -60.81 24.63 15.68
CA GLU A 176 -59.74 24.80 16.67
C GLU A 176 -59.45 23.49 17.40
N THR A 177 -60.48 22.74 17.79
CA THR A 177 -60.30 21.42 18.42
C THR A 177 -59.58 20.45 17.48
N ARG A 178 -59.92 20.45 16.18
CA ARG A 178 -59.23 19.61 15.18
C ARG A 178 -57.79 20.03 14.95
N LEU A 179 -57.51 21.33 14.92
CA LEU A 179 -56.14 21.86 14.82
C LEU A 179 -55.31 21.39 16.02
N HIS A 180 -55.85 21.51 17.23
CA HIS A 180 -55.17 21.08 18.45
C HIS A 180 -54.90 19.57 18.46
N GLN A 181 -55.85 18.76 18.02
CA GLN A 181 -55.65 17.31 17.85
C GLN A 181 -54.54 16.99 16.83
N GLN A 182 -54.46 17.75 15.73
CA GLN A 182 -53.43 17.58 14.71
C GLN A 182 -52.04 17.99 15.23
N GLU A 183 -51.95 19.08 16.00
CA GLU A 183 -50.73 19.48 16.70
C GLU A 183 -50.28 18.41 17.69
N GLU A 184 -51.21 17.84 18.47
CA GLU A 184 -50.92 16.78 19.41
C GLU A 184 -50.38 15.52 18.71
N MET A 185 -51.00 15.09 17.60
CA MET A 185 -50.49 13.98 16.78
C MET A 185 -49.11 14.27 16.19
N THR A 186 -48.86 15.50 15.72
CA THR A 186 -47.56 15.91 15.17
C THR A 186 -46.48 15.87 16.24
N ASN A 187 -46.78 16.32 17.46
CA ASN A 187 -45.86 16.28 18.59
C ASN A 187 -45.56 14.84 19.04
N ARG A 188 -46.56 13.94 19.03
CA ARG A 188 -46.34 12.51 19.29
C ARG A 188 -45.41 11.88 18.24
N PHE A 189 -45.63 12.19 16.96
CA PHE A 189 -44.79 11.68 15.88
C PHE A 189 -43.33 12.18 15.99
N LEU A 190 -43.13 13.44 16.36
CA LEU A 190 -41.79 13.99 16.60
C LEU A 190 -41.10 13.30 17.78
N LEU A 191 -41.84 13.00 18.86
CA LEU A 191 -41.31 12.28 20.01
C LEU A 191 -40.92 10.83 19.66
N GLU A 192 -41.77 10.11 18.93
CA GLU A 192 -41.48 8.76 18.44
C GLU A 192 -40.27 8.75 17.50
N LYS A 193 -40.16 9.74 16.62
CA LYS A 193 -38.99 9.91 15.75
C LYS A 193 -37.71 10.11 16.58
N GLN A 194 -37.76 10.96 17.60
CA GLN A 194 -36.61 11.20 18.47
C GLN A 194 -36.21 9.94 19.24
N GLN A 195 -37.18 9.14 19.72
CA GLN A 195 -36.93 7.85 20.36
C GLN A 195 -36.25 6.88 19.39
N PHE A 196 -36.74 6.79 18.14
CA PHE A 196 -36.14 5.94 17.12
C PHE A 196 -34.71 6.35 16.78
N GLU A 197 -34.43 7.65 16.68
CA GLU A 197 -33.06 8.18 16.49
C GLU A 197 -32.15 7.81 17.66
N GLN A 198 -32.63 7.89 18.91
CA GLN A 198 -31.88 7.45 20.08
C GLN A 198 -31.60 5.95 20.08
N GLU A 199 -32.58 5.12 19.74
CA GLU A 199 -32.39 3.67 19.61
C GLU A 199 -31.40 3.31 18.50
N ASN A 200 -31.50 3.98 17.34
CA ASN A 200 -30.57 3.79 16.24
C ASN A 200 -29.13 4.14 16.64
N ASN A 201 -28.93 5.25 17.37
CA ASN A 201 -27.61 5.61 17.89
C ASN A 201 -27.10 4.56 18.89
N ARG A 202 -27.95 4.02 19.76
CA ARG A 202 -27.58 2.92 20.66
C ARG A 202 -27.15 1.65 19.91
N TYR A 203 -27.87 1.28 18.84
CA TYR A 203 -27.48 0.15 18.01
C TYR A 203 -26.16 0.39 17.28
N GLN A 204 -25.91 1.61 16.80
CA GLN A 204 -24.63 1.97 16.18
C GLN A 204 -23.46 1.86 17.19
N GLU A 205 -23.64 2.36 18.42
CA GLU A 205 -22.64 2.20 19.48
C GLU A 205 -22.39 0.72 19.81
N GLU A 206 -23.43 -0.12 19.85
CA GLU A 206 -23.29 -1.55 20.08
C GLU A 206 -22.52 -2.24 18.95
N ILE A 207 -22.80 -1.91 17.68
CA ILE A 207 -22.06 -2.40 16.52
C ILE A 207 -20.58 -2.03 16.61
N ILE A 208 -20.27 -0.77 16.96
CA ILE A 208 -18.88 -0.32 17.15
C ILE A 208 -18.19 -1.15 18.23
N ARG A 209 -18.82 -1.35 19.39
CA ARG A 209 -18.25 -2.17 20.48
C ARG A 209 -18.01 -3.62 20.05
N LYS A 210 -18.93 -4.21 19.28
CA LYS A 210 -18.78 -5.58 18.77
C LYS A 210 -17.66 -5.70 17.73
N ASN A 211 -17.49 -4.68 16.88
CA ASN A 211 -16.38 -4.62 15.92
C ASN A 211 -15.04 -4.49 16.63
N GLU A 212 -14.93 -3.62 17.64
CA GLU A 212 -13.71 -3.52 18.46
C GLU A 212 -13.37 -4.85 19.15
N GLU A 213 -14.37 -5.58 19.64
CA GLU A 213 -14.18 -6.90 20.24
C GLU A 213 -13.71 -7.94 19.22
N LEU A 214 -14.27 -7.91 17.99
CA LEU A 214 -13.83 -8.77 16.90
C LEU A 214 -12.38 -8.48 16.49
N GLU A 215 -11.99 -7.21 16.40
CA GLU A 215 -10.60 -6.80 16.13
C GLU A 215 -9.64 -7.33 17.22
N ARG A 216 -10.03 -7.25 18.51
CA ARG A 216 -9.24 -7.84 19.62
C ARG A 216 -9.09 -9.35 19.47
N GLN A 217 -10.16 -10.05 19.09
CA GLN A 217 -10.12 -11.50 18.87
C GLN A 217 -9.24 -11.89 17.68
N GLN A 218 -9.32 -11.14 16.57
CA GLN A 218 -8.45 -11.33 15.40
C GLN A 218 -6.98 -11.12 15.75
N ALA A 219 -6.65 -10.05 16.46
CA ALA A 219 -5.28 -9.80 16.93
C ALA A 219 -4.76 -10.93 17.85
N MET A 220 -5.63 -11.52 18.68
CA MET A 220 -5.27 -12.68 19.49
C MET A 220 -5.00 -13.94 18.65
N VAL A 221 -5.81 -14.19 17.61
CA VAL A 221 -5.60 -15.31 16.67
C VAL A 221 -4.29 -15.13 15.89
N GLU A 222 -4.00 -13.94 15.39
CA GLU A 222 -2.73 -13.64 14.71
C GLU A 222 -1.53 -13.87 15.63
N LYS A 223 -1.63 -13.46 16.90
CA LYS A 223 -0.59 -13.72 17.90
C LYS A 223 -0.39 -15.22 18.15
N LEU A 224 -1.47 -16.00 18.25
CA LEU A 224 -1.40 -17.45 18.39
C LEU A 224 -0.79 -18.11 17.14
N HIS A 225 -1.13 -17.64 15.95
CA HIS A 225 -0.54 -18.12 14.70
C HIS A 225 0.97 -17.82 14.65
N ALA A 226 1.39 -16.61 15.02
CA ALA A 226 2.80 -16.24 15.09
C ALA A 226 3.59 -17.14 16.07
N LEU A 227 3.02 -17.40 17.25
CA LEU A 227 3.62 -18.34 18.22
C LEU A 227 3.68 -19.77 17.68
N SER A 228 2.67 -20.21 16.93
CA SER A 228 2.66 -21.53 16.29
C SER A 228 3.75 -21.65 15.23
N THR A 229 3.91 -20.62 14.37
CA THR A 229 4.98 -20.57 13.36
C THR A 229 6.34 -20.59 14.03
N GLN A 230 6.55 -19.78 15.06
CA GLN A 230 7.79 -19.75 15.83
C GLN A 230 8.09 -21.12 16.47
N SER A 231 7.07 -21.82 16.99
CA SER A 231 7.24 -23.18 17.50
C SER A 231 7.61 -24.18 16.41
N HIS A 232 7.06 -24.05 15.20
CA HIS A 232 7.41 -24.90 14.06
C HIS A 232 8.85 -24.65 13.60
N GLU A 233 9.29 -23.39 13.55
CA GLU A 233 10.68 -23.02 13.25
C GLU A 233 11.65 -23.59 14.29
N LEU A 234 11.31 -23.45 15.59
CA LEU A 234 12.14 -23.99 16.67
C LEU A 234 12.24 -25.53 16.60
N ASN A 235 11.14 -26.20 16.28
CA ASN A 235 11.12 -27.65 16.06
C ASN A 235 11.91 -28.06 14.81
N GLY A 236 11.89 -27.24 13.75
CA GLY A 236 12.70 -27.42 12.55
C GLY A 236 14.19 -27.32 12.86
N LEU A 237 14.59 -26.29 13.61
CA LEU A 237 15.97 -26.10 14.07
C LEU A 237 16.44 -27.26 14.96
N LEU A 238 15.59 -27.71 15.89
CA LEU A 238 15.92 -28.84 16.76
C LEU A 238 16.12 -30.14 15.95
N ARG A 239 15.30 -30.39 14.93
CA ARG A 239 15.47 -31.54 14.04
C ARG A 239 16.75 -31.43 13.20
N ALA A 240 17.07 -30.23 12.71
CA ALA A 240 18.31 -30.00 11.96
C ALA A 240 19.55 -30.24 12.84
N GLN A 241 19.55 -29.72 14.08
CA GLN A 241 20.62 -29.98 15.05
C GLN A 241 20.75 -31.47 15.39
N GLN A 242 19.63 -32.18 15.53
CA GLN A 242 19.65 -33.61 15.77
C GLN A 242 20.25 -34.37 14.58
N GLN A 243 19.88 -34.02 13.35
CA GLN A 243 20.44 -34.62 12.14
C GLN A 243 21.94 -34.34 12.00
N GLU A 244 22.40 -33.12 12.30
CA GLU A 244 23.83 -32.78 12.31
C GLU A 244 24.59 -33.57 13.36
N ALA A 245 24.02 -33.74 14.56
CA ALA A 245 24.60 -34.58 15.61
C ALA A 245 24.71 -36.05 15.16
N ASP A 246 23.67 -36.60 14.54
CA ASP A 246 23.67 -37.98 14.04
C ASP A 246 24.71 -38.17 12.90
N ILE A 247 24.83 -37.20 11.99
CA ILE A 247 25.86 -37.21 10.93
C ILE A 247 27.27 -37.11 11.53
N ALA A 248 27.47 -36.25 12.54
CA ALA A 248 28.74 -36.11 13.22
C ALA A 248 29.14 -37.39 13.94
N VAL A 249 28.18 -38.08 14.58
CA VAL A 249 28.40 -39.40 15.21
C VAL A 249 28.82 -40.42 14.16
N LEU A 250 28.11 -40.54 13.04
CA LEU A 250 28.47 -41.47 11.95
C LEU A 250 29.84 -41.15 11.34
N ALA A 251 30.19 -39.87 11.21
CA ALA A 251 31.51 -39.46 10.73
C ALA A 251 32.61 -39.86 11.73
N LYS A 252 32.35 -39.70 13.04
CA LYS A 252 33.28 -40.12 14.09
C LYS A 252 33.42 -41.64 14.17
N GLU A 253 32.34 -42.40 13.98
CA GLU A 253 32.40 -43.87 13.88
C GLU A 253 33.28 -44.32 12.71
N LYS A 254 33.13 -43.71 11.52
CA LYS A 254 34.00 -44.00 10.37
C LYS A 254 35.47 -43.61 10.61
N GLU A 255 35.70 -42.51 11.31
CA GLU A 255 37.05 -42.09 11.70
C GLU A 255 37.67 -43.10 12.68
N ILE A 256 36.90 -43.55 13.67
CA ILE A 256 37.30 -44.58 14.63
C ILE A 256 37.60 -45.90 13.90
N ASP A 257 36.75 -46.33 12.97
CA ASP A 257 37.00 -47.54 12.17
C ASP A 257 38.31 -47.40 11.38
N THR A 258 38.53 -46.26 10.74
CA THR A 258 39.75 -46.00 9.97
C THR A 258 40.98 -46.00 10.86
N LEU A 259 40.89 -45.42 12.06
CA LEU A 259 41.96 -45.42 13.06
C LEU A 259 42.18 -46.83 13.61
N MET A 260 41.15 -47.61 13.87
CA MET A 260 41.25 -49.01 14.29
C MET A 260 41.96 -49.86 13.23
N HIS A 261 41.62 -49.71 11.95
CA HIS A 261 42.32 -50.42 10.86
C HIS A 261 43.79 -50.00 10.76
N LYS A 262 44.09 -48.71 10.95
CA LYS A 262 45.48 -48.22 11.01
C LYS A 262 46.23 -48.75 12.22
N CYS A 263 45.60 -48.83 13.40
CA CYS A 263 46.19 -49.41 14.60
C CYS A 263 46.53 -50.88 14.39
N VAL A 264 45.62 -51.68 13.83
CA VAL A 264 45.87 -53.10 13.52
C VAL A 264 47.00 -53.25 12.49
N ALA A 265 47.05 -52.40 11.46
CA ALA A 265 48.14 -52.39 10.50
C ALA A 265 49.48 -51.98 11.13
N GLN A 266 49.46 -51.03 12.07
CA GLN A 266 50.64 -50.61 12.82
C GLN A 266 51.09 -51.68 13.81
N GLU A 267 50.18 -52.42 14.44
CA GLU A 267 50.49 -53.58 15.28
C GLU A 267 51.21 -54.65 14.46
N SER A 268 50.77 -54.95 13.22
CA SER A 268 51.51 -55.88 12.36
C SER A 268 52.93 -55.39 12.00
N VAL A 269 53.10 -54.08 11.80
CA VAL A 269 54.41 -53.48 11.56
C VAL A 269 55.27 -53.50 12.82
N ILE A 270 54.68 -53.30 14.00
CA ILE A 270 55.36 -53.40 15.28
C ILE A 270 55.81 -54.85 15.52
N ASP A 271 54.99 -55.85 15.21
CA ASP A 271 55.36 -57.26 15.31
C ASP A 271 56.51 -57.62 14.36
N GLU A 272 56.49 -57.12 13.12
CA GLU A 272 57.59 -57.25 12.17
C GLU A 272 58.87 -56.55 12.66
N LEU A 273 58.74 -55.35 13.22
CA LEU A 273 59.85 -54.60 13.80
C LEU A 273 60.36 -55.27 15.08
N GLN A 274 59.50 -55.87 15.90
CA GLN A 274 59.91 -56.63 17.09
C GLN A 274 60.65 -57.90 16.68
N GLN A 275 60.22 -58.62 15.66
CA GLN A 275 61.00 -59.73 15.08
C GLN A 275 62.37 -59.25 14.57
N ARG A 276 62.41 -58.07 13.95
CA ARG A 276 63.65 -57.46 13.45
C ARG A 276 64.55 -56.94 14.57
N ILE A 277 63.97 -56.44 15.66
CA ILE A 277 64.68 -56.06 16.89
C ILE A 277 65.24 -57.31 17.54
N VAL A 278 64.50 -58.41 17.64
CA VAL A 278 65.04 -59.68 18.16
C VAL A 278 66.19 -60.19 17.29
N GLN A 279 66.10 -60.09 15.96
CA GLN A 279 67.23 -60.39 15.07
C GLN A 279 68.42 -59.46 15.30
N MET A 280 68.16 -58.15 15.43
CA MET A 280 69.20 -57.15 15.71
C MET A 280 69.77 -57.28 17.12
N GLU A 281 69.02 -57.77 18.10
CA GLU A 281 69.48 -58.04 19.47
C GLU A 281 70.41 -59.25 19.49
N VAL A 282 70.15 -60.26 18.66
CA VAL A 282 71.08 -61.37 18.43
C VAL A 282 72.37 -60.85 17.78
N GLU A 283 72.28 -59.98 16.77
CA GLU A 283 73.46 -59.33 16.18
C GLU A 283 74.16 -58.35 17.13
N THR A 284 73.41 -57.64 17.96
CA THR A 284 73.94 -56.70 18.95
C THR A 284 74.61 -57.46 20.08
N GLN A 285 74.07 -58.57 20.56
CA GLN A 285 74.76 -59.44 21.51
C GLN A 285 76.05 -60.02 20.92
N ARG A 286 76.06 -60.35 19.61
CA ARG A 286 77.27 -60.75 18.88
C ARG A 286 78.31 -59.61 18.83
N LEU A 287 77.88 -58.41 18.47
CA LEU A 287 78.71 -57.21 18.40
C LEU A 287 79.11 -56.70 19.79
N GLN A 288 78.31 -56.91 20.82
CA GLN A 288 78.57 -56.51 22.21
C GLN A 288 79.55 -57.47 22.88
N ALA A 289 79.57 -58.74 22.48
CA ALA A 289 80.68 -59.66 22.78
C ALA A 289 81.99 -59.22 22.06
N GLU A 290 81.90 -58.67 20.85
CA GLU A 290 83.05 -58.08 20.14
C GLU A 290 83.47 -56.73 20.77
N ILE A 291 82.54 -55.89 21.21
CA ILE A 291 82.81 -54.56 21.81
C ILE A 291 83.26 -54.67 23.27
N GLN A 292 82.82 -55.66 24.05
CA GLN A 292 83.42 -55.97 25.36
C GLN A 292 84.90 -56.35 25.23
N LYS A 293 85.31 -56.89 24.07
CA LYS A 293 86.72 -57.13 23.72
C LYS A 293 87.50 -55.84 23.46
N TYR A 294 86.84 -54.76 23.07
CA TYR A 294 87.44 -53.45 22.79
C TYR A 294 87.25 -52.40 23.92
N LYS A 295 86.40 -52.67 24.92
CA LYS A 295 86.14 -51.81 26.10
C LYS A 295 87.08 -52.04 27.29
N GLN A 296 88.31 -52.48 27.04
CA GLN A 296 89.42 -52.44 28.02
C GLN A 296 90.44 -51.34 27.72
N LEU A 297 90.09 -50.35 26.90
CA LEU A 297 90.92 -49.18 26.67
C LEU A 297 90.07 -47.90 26.66
N SER A 298 90.53 -46.96 27.49
CA SER A 298 90.30 -45.52 27.42
C SER A 298 88.96 -44.99 27.94
N GLN A 299 89.00 -44.55 29.20
CA GLN A 299 88.16 -43.49 29.74
C GLN A 299 88.58 -42.13 29.16
N ASP A 300 87.60 -41.22 29.07
CA ASP A 300 87.67 -39.80 29.50
C ASP A 300 87.10 -38.80 28.45
N GLU A 301 85.77 -38.61 28.45
CA GLU A 301 85.05 -37.60 27.64
C GLU A 301 84.21 -36.65 28.52
N THR A 302 84.67 -36.39 29.75
CA THR A 302 83.93 -35.55 30.70
C THR A 302 84.14 -34.04 30.47
N VAL A 303 85.00 -33.64 29.53
CA VAL A 303 85.35 -32.23 29.27
C VAL A 303 84.71 -31.66 27.98
N GLN A 304 84.21 -32.50 27.07
CA GLN A 304 83.50 -32.05 25.85
C GLN A 304 82.04 -31.60 26.13
N ALA A 305 81.44 -32.11 27.21
CA ALA A 305 80.05 -31.80 27.57
C ALA A 305 79.82 -30.34 28.00
N LEU A 306 80.85 -29.67 28.55
CA LEU A 306 80.70 -28.31 29.10
C LEU A 306 80.76 -27.20 28.04
N GLN A 307 81.35 -27.46 26.86
CA GLN A 307 81.39 -26.49 25.75
C GLN A 307 80.13 -26.57 24.86
N LEU A 308 79.48 -27.74 24.77
CA LEU A 308 78.21 -27.93 24.07
C LEU A 308 77.03 -27.21 24.75
N ALA A 309 77.10 -27.04 26.07
CA ALA A 309 76.05 -26.38 26.86
C ALA A 309 75.94 -24.87 26.60
N ARG A 310 77.02 -24.19 26.21
CA ARG A 310 77.01 -22.74 25.91
C ARG A 310 76.47 -22.41 24.52
N LEU A 311 76.61 -23.31 23.55
CA LEU A 311 76.03 -23.16 22.21
C LEU A 311 74.50 -23.41 22.21
N LYS A 312 74.02 -24.27 23.11
CA LYS A 312 72.59 -24.58 23.26
C LYS A 312 71.76 -23.41 23.81
N ALA A 313 72.35 -22.53 24.63
CA ALA A 313 71.63 -21.38 25.20
C ALA A 313 71.31 -20.31 24.14
N ALA A 314 72.23 -20.00 23.23
CA ALA A 314 71.99 -19.03 22.15
C ALA A 314 71.01 -19.54 21.08
N ASN A 315 70.95 -20.85 20.85
CA ASN A 315 69.96 -21.46 19.96
C ASN A 315 68.56 -21.52 20.59
N HIS A 316 68.43 -21.47 21.93
CA HIS A 316 67.14 -21.57 22.59
C HIS A 316 66.31 -20.29 22.40
N ASP A 317 66.93 -19.11 22.51
CA ASP A 317 66.23 -17.83 22.32
C ASP A 317 65.79 -17.63 20.85
N ALA A 318 66.60 -18.09 19.89
CA ALA A 318 66.20 -18.11 18.48
C ALA A 318 65.07 -19.11 18.20
N LEU A 319 65.04 -20.24 18.93
CA LEU A 319 63.95 -21.23 18.82
C LEU A 319 62.65 -20.66 19.40
N ILE A 320 62.71 -19.93 20.51
CA ILE A 320 61.54 -19.28 21.12
C ILE A 320 60.93 -18.25 20.16
N LEU A 321 61.75 -17.41 19.53
CA LEU A 321 61.25 -16.44 18.52
C LEU A 321 60.63 -17.14 17.30
N LEU A 322 61.24 -18.23 16.83
CA LEU A 322 60.66 -19.03 15.73
C LEU A 322 59.38 -19.77 16.15
N GLU A 323 59.26 -20.20 17.40
CA GLU A 323 58.04 -20.80 17.94
C GLU A 323 56.93 -19.77 18.13
N GLU A 324 57.26 -18.51 18.48
CA GLU A 324 56.31 -17.40 18.53
C GLU A 324 55.81 -17.03 17.12
N GLU A 325 56.71 -16.87 16.14
CA GLU A 325 56.31 -16.64 14.74
C GLU A 325 55.48 -17.81 14.17
N LYS A 326 55.86 -19.05 14.49
CA LYS A 326 55.09 -20.24 14.12
C LYS A 326 53.68 -20.19 14.73
N ARG A 327 53.55 -19.81 16.00
CA ARG A 327 52.27 -19.70 16.69
C ARG A 327 51.39 -18.60 16.07
N GLU A 328 51.96 -17.47 15.70
CA GLU A 328 51.24 -16.40 14.99
C GLU A 328 50.75 -16.86 13.61
N LEU A 329 51.58 -17.60 12.89
CA LEU A 329 51.19 -18.20 11.60
C LEU A 329 50.10 -19.27 11.77
N GLU A 330 50.17 -20.11 12.80
CA GLU A 330 49.13 -21.08 13.14
C GLU A 330 47.79 -20.39 13.43
N ILE A 331 47.79 -19.34 14.25
CA ILE A 331 46.58 -18.54 14.54
C ILE A 331 46.01 -17.92 13.25
N ARG A 332 46.89 -17.45 12.35
CA ARG A 332 46.47 -16.87 11.06
C ARG A 332 45.89 -17.93 10.13
N ILE A 333 46.45 -19.14 10.11
CA ILE A 333 45.91 -20.29 9.37
C ILE A 333 44.53 -20.66 9.93
N ASP A 334 44.39 -20.80 11.25
CA ASP A 334 43.12 -21.14 11.89
C ASP A 334 42.03 -20.09 11.61
N THR A 335 42.41 -18.81 11.60
CA THR A 335 41.49 -17.71 11.25
C THR A 335 41.02 -17.80 9.80
N LEU A 336 41.94 -18.13 8.87
CA LEU A 336 41.62 -18.31 7.45
C LEU A 336 40.77 -19.57 7.22
N VAL A 337 41.04 -20.67 7.92
CA VAL A 337 40.23 -21.89 7.88
C VAL A 337 38.82 -21.59 8.38
N ALA A 338 38.66 -20.91 9.53
CA ALA A 338 37.37 -20.52 10.05
C ALA A 338 36.61 -19.54 9.13
N GLN A 339 37.31 -18.72 8.35
CA GLN A 339 36.69 -17.88 7.33
C GLN A 339 36.21 -18.71 6.13
N LEU A 340 37.05 -19.62 5.61
CA LEU A 340 36.68 -20.52 4.53
C LEU A 340 35.52 -21.45 4.90
N GLU A 341 35.45 -21.90 6.16
CA GLU A 341 34.32 -22.70 6.64
C GLU A 341 33.03 -21.89 6.73
N ARG A 342 33.09 -20.63 7.15
CA ARG A 342 31.94 -19.72 7.11
C ARG A 342 31.44 -19.48 5.69
N GLU A 343 32.36 -19.24 4.75
CA GLU A 343 32.02 -19.07 3.33
C GLU A 343 31.45 -20.37 2.73
N ARG A 344 32.00 -21.53 3.09
CA ARG A 344 31.47 -22.84 2.70
C ARG A 344 30.06 -23.09 3.24
N CYS A 345 29.79 -22.76 4.51
CA CYS A 345 28.45 -22.87 5.09
C CYS A 345 27.46 -21.93 4.38
N ALA A 346 27.85 -20.68 4.12
CA ALA A 346 27.01 -19.73 3.38
C ALA A 346 26.66 -20.25 1.97
N HIS A 347 27.64 -20.83 1.26
CA HIS A 347 27.39 -21.44 -0.04
C HIS A 347 26.49 -22.68 0.01
N GLU A 348 26.58 -23.50 1.05
CA GLU A 348 25.69 -24.66 1.20
C GLU A 348 24.26 -24.23 1.54
N ASP A 349 24.08 -23.15 2.31
CA ASP A 349 22.77 -22.56 2.59
C ASP A 349 22.14 -21.96 1.32
N ASP A 350 22.93 -21.24 0.51
CA ASP A 350 22.50 -20.72 -0.80
C ASP A 350 22.09 -21.86 -1.74
N LYS A 351 22.86 -22.95 -1.76
CA LYS A 351 22.56 -24.14 -2.55
C LYS A 351 21.25 -24.80 -2.11
N LYS A 352 21.01 -24.97 -0.80
CA LYS A 352 19.75 -25.51 -0.26
C LYS A 352 18.55 -24.62 -0.59
N ALA A 353 18.72 -23.30 -0.55
CA ALA A 353 17.68 -22.36 -0.94
C ALA A 353 17.32 -22.49 -2.44
N MET A 354 18.34 -22.70 -3.28
CA MET A 354 18.17 -22.92 -4.71
C MET A 354 17.51 -24.27 -5.03
N GLU A 355 17.90 -25.35 -4.34
CA GLU A 355 17.27 -26.66 -4.44
C GLU A 355 15.78 -26.62 -4.02
N SER A 356 15.47 -25.91 -2.94
CA SER A 356 14.08 -25.71 -2.49
C SER A 356 13.24 -24.97 -3.53
N THR A 357 13.84 -23.99 -4.22
CA THR A 357 13.19 -23.24 -5.31
C THR A 357 12.93 -24.14 -6.53
N ILE A 358 13.87 -25.02 -6.86
CA ILE A 358 13.71 -26.00 -7.95
C ILE A 358 12.58 -26.98 -7.63
N GLN A 359 12.57 -27.56 -6.42
CA GLN A 359 11.54 -28.50 -6.00
C GLN A 359 10.13 -27.89 -5.99
N PHE A 360 10.02 -26.63 -5.57
CA PHE A 360 8.76 -25.87 -5.63
C PHE A 360 8.26 -25.73 -7.08
N ASN A 361 9.16 -25.42 -8.02
CA ASN A 361 8.82 -25.28 -9.43
C ASN A 361 8.45 -26.62 -10.09
N GLU A 362 9.13 -27.72 -9.75
CA GLU A 362 8.78 -29.07 -10.21
C GLU A 362 7.37 -29.47 -9.76
N THR A 363 7.04 -29.23 -8.48
CA THR A 363 5.71 -29.52 -7.93
C THR A 363 4.62 -28.71 -8.64
N ARG A 364 4.91 -27.45 -8.98
CA ARG A 364 4.00 -26.59 -9.73
C ARG A 364 3.81 -27.07 -11.17
N LEU A 365 4.88 -27.53 -11.82
CA LEU A 365 4.83 -28.08 -13.17
C LEU A 365 3.96 -29.35 -13.23
N GLN A 366 4.09 -30.23 -12.24
CA GLN A 366 3.31 -31.46 -12.16
C GLN A 366 1.80 -31.18 -12.04
N LYS A 367 1.40 -30.21 -11.19
CA LYS A 367 -0.01 -29.81 -11.07
C LYS A 367 -0.61 -29.33 -12.40
N LEU A 368 0.16 -28.58 -13.19
CA LEU A 368 -0.28 -28.09 -14.50
C LEU A 368 -0.40 -29.22 -15.54
N LEU A 369 0.40 -30.28 -15.43
CA LEU A 369 0.29 -31.47 -16.28
C LEU A 369 -0.95 -32.29 -15.93
N ASP A 370 -1.24 -32.46 -14.64
CA ASP A 370 -2.43 -33.17 -14.15
C ASP A 370 -3.72 -32.43 -14.57
N GLU A 371 -3.74 -31.10 -14.47
CA GLU A 371 -4.86 -30.27 -14.94
C GLU A 371 -5.10 -30.41 -16.45
N ASN A 372 -4.04 -30.53 -17.26
CA ASN A 372 -4.16 -30.77 -18.70
C ASN A 372 -4.71 -32.17 -19.03
N CYS A 373 -4.31 -33.21 -18.28
CA CYS A 373 -4.86 -34.57 -18.46
C CYS A 373 -6.37 -34.62 -18.20
N MET A 374 -6.82 -33.96 -17.13
CA MET A 374 -8.24 -33.90 -16.76
C MET A 374 -9.12 -33.18 -17.79
N LEU A 375 -8.54 -32.29 -18.60
CA LEU A 375 -9.24 -31.59 -19.67
C LEU A 375 -9.36 -32.46 -20.93
N HIS A 376 -8.42 -33.36 -21.18
CA HIS A 376 -8.46 -34.29 -22.31
C HIS A 376 -9.48 -35.43 -22.12
N GLU A 377 -9.69 -35.92 -20.90
CA GLU A 377 -10.68 -36.98 -20.62
C GLU A 377 -12.15 -36.52 -20.75
N LYS A 378 -12.42 -35.21 -20.72
CA LYS A 378 -13.80 -34.67 -20.86
C LYS A 378 -14.24 -34.43 -22.30
N ALA A 379 -13.39 -34.72 -23.29
CA ALA A 379 -13.66 -34.43 -24.69
C ALA A 379 -14.24 -35.60 -25.52
N ASP A 380 -14.24 -36.85 -25.00
CA ASP A 380 -14.70 -38.03 -25.75
C ASP A 380 -15.91 -38.72 -25.09
N ALA A 381 -17.11 -38.40 -25.55
CA ALA A 381 -18.30 -39.25 -25.37
C ALA A 381 -19.30 -39.04 -26.53
N PRO A 382 -19.67 -40.09 -27.29
CA PRO A 382 -20.75 -40.03 -28.27
C PRO A 382 -22.08 -40.62 -27.75
N PRO A 383 -23.23 -40.28 -28.38
CA PRO A 383 -24.55 -40.47 -27.78
C PRO A 383 -25.38 -41.63 -28.39
N LEU A 384 -26.27 -42.14 -27.52
CA LEU A 384 -27.61 -42.75 -27.73
C LEU A 384 -27.74 -43.96 -28.67
N VAL A 385 -28.63 -44.91 -28.30
CA VAL A 385 -29.79 -45.40 -29.09
C VAL A 385 -30.30 -46.81 -28.65
N GLN A 386 -31.56 -46.84 -28.19
CA GLN A 386 -32.66 -47.77 -28.53
C GLN A 386 -32.90 -49.17 -27.89
N ILE A 387 -34.20 -49.33 -27.59
CA ILE A 387 -35.17 -50.35 -28.08
C ILE A 387 -35.67 -51.44 -27.12
N VAL A 388 -37.01 -51.51 -27.17
CA VAL A 388 -38.03 -52.29 -26.47
C VAL A 388 -38.34 -53.57 -27.27
N GLU A 389 -39.18 -54.42 -26.66
CA GLU A 389 -40.14 -55.37 -27.26
C GLU A 389 -39.72 -56.85 -27.31
N LYS A 390 -40.62 -57.76 -26.86
CA LYS A 390 -41.18 -58.88 -27.67
C LYS A 390 -42.14 -59.84 -26.91
N PHE A 391 -43.35 -60.04 -27.50
CA PHE A 391 -44.05 -61.33 -27.82
C PHE A 391 -44.83 -62.10 -26.70
N VAL A 392 -45.91 -62.90 -26.90
CA VAL A 392 -46.84 -63.31 -28.00
C VAL A 392 -48.09 -64.06 -27.42
N GLU A 393 -49.17 -64.17 -28.21
CA GLU A 393 -50.57 -64.68 -27.99
C GLU A 393 -50.78 -66.25 -28.01
N PRO A 394 -52.02 -66.84 -28.22
CA PRO A 394 -53.06 -67.36 -27.29
C PRO A 394 -53.41 -68.88 -27.50
N PRO A 395 -54.37 -69.55 -26.78
CA PRO A 395 -55.78 -69.71 -27.26
C PRO A 395 -56.86 -69.97 -26.15
N THR A 396 -57.97 -69.22 -26.10
CA THR A 396 -59.35 -69.53 -26.56
C THR A 396 -59.97 -70.90 -26.18
N ASP A 397 -60.69 -70.93 -25.04
CA ASP A 397 -62.00 -71.61 -24.85
C ASP A 397 -62.66 -71.35 -23.45
N LYS A 398 -62.17 -70.33 -22.71
CA LYS A 398 -62.79 -69.82 -21.46
C LYS A 398 -63.41 -68.43 -21.59
N ILE A 399 -63.63 -67.96 -22.82
CA ILE A 399 -63.85 -66.54 -23.17
C ILE A 399 -65.08 -65.90 -22.51
N ALA A 400 -66.11 -66.66 -22.13
CA ALA A 400 -67.31 -66.08 -21.49
C ALA A 400 -67.17 -65.87 -19.96
N GLY A 401 -66.48 -66.78 -19.26
CA GLY A 401 -66.14 -66.61 -17.84
C GLY A 401 -64.97 -65.65 -17.66
N ASP A 402 -63.98 -65.77 -18.56
CA ASP A 402 -62.82 -64.89 -18.61
C ASP A 402 -63.22 -63.47 -19.01
N MET A 403 -64.28 -63.23 -19.80
CA MET A 403 -64.74 -61.85 -20.06
C MET A 403 -65.28 -61.16 -18.81
N LEU A 404 -66.02 -61.86 -17.95
CA LEU A 404 -66.53 -61.28 -16.72
C LEU A 404 -65.40 -61.08 -15.69
N GLN A 405 -64.47 -62.03 -15.62
CA GLN A 405 -63.26 -61.90 -14.82
C GLN A 405 -62.31 -60.83 -15.39
N LEU A 406 -62.22 -60.66 -16.71
CA LEU A 406 -61.47 -59.57 -17.36
C LEU A 406 -62.14 -58.24 -17.10
N GLN A 407 -63.48 -58.17 -17.09
CA GLN A 407 -64.19 -56.93 -16.81
C GLN A 407 -63.93 -56.49 -15.37
N VAL A 408 -64.02 -57.43 -14.41
CA VAL A 408 -63.68 -57.18 -13.01
C VAL A 408 -62.19 -56.84 -12.87
N ALA A 409 -61.30 -57.62 -13.48
CA ALA A 409 -59.86 -57.33 -13.46
C ALA A 409 -59.50 -56.02 -14.18
N TYR A 410 -60.25 -55.63 -15.21
CA TYR A 410 -60.09 -54.36 -15.91
C TYR A 410 -60.57 -53.20 -15.06
N ASP A 411 -61.69 -53.35 -14.35
CA ASP A 411 -62.19 -52.32 -13.43
C ASP A 411 -61.28 -52.20 -12.19
N GLU A 412 -60.75 -53.31 -11.68
CA GLU A 412 -59.70 -53.34 -10.63
C GLU A 412 -58.42 -52.68 -11.13
N LEU A 413 -57.91 -53.07 -12.30
CA LEU A 413 -56.72 -52.47 -12.92
C LEU A 413 -56.94 -50.99 -13.23
N LYS A 414 -58.15 -50.57 -13.59
CA LYS A 414 -58.50 -49.17 -13.83
C LYS A 414 -58.55 -48.37 -12.52
N GLN A 415 -59.02 -48.98 -11.43
CA GLN A 415 -58.94 -48.38 -10.09
C GLN A 415 -57.48 -48.29 -9.61
N GLU A 416 -56.68 -49.33 -9.82
CA GLU A 416 -55.25 -49.33 -9.53
C GLU A 416 -54.53 -48.28 -10.38
N PHE A 417 -54.85 -48.17 -11.67
CA PHE A 417 -54.27 -47.17 -12.55
C PHE A 417 -54.67 -45.76 -12.11
N ALA A 418 -55.93 -45.53 -11.73
CA ALA A 418 -56.36 -44.24 -11.18
C ALA A 418 -55.65 -43.92 -9.84
N HIS A 419 -55.39 -44.93 -9.01
CA HIS A 419 -54.63 -44.79 -7.77
C HIS A 419 -53.16 -44.45 -8.06
N VAL A 420 -52.50 -45.17 -8.98
CA VAL A 420 -51.12 -44.91 -9.43
C VAL A 420 -51.01 -43.54 -10.08
N GLU A 421 -51.98 -43.14 -10.91
CA GLU A 421 -52.00 -41.82 -11.53
C GLU A 421 -52.18 -40.71 -10.48
N SER A 422 -52.99 -40.95 -9.45
CA SER A 422 -53.15 -40.04 -8.30
C SER A 422 -51.87 -39.92 -7.48
N GLU A 423 -51.23 -41.03 -7.14
CA GLU A 423 -49.95 -41.05 -6.43
C GLU A 423 -48.81 -40.45 -7.27
N TYR A 424 -48.80 -40.69 -8.58
CA TYR A 424 -47.86 -40.06 -9.51
C TYR A 424 -48.07 -38.55 -9.57
N LYS A 425 -49.32 -38.05 -9.64
CA LYS A 425 -49.62 -36.61 -9.57
C LYS A 425 -49.17 -36.00 -8.22
N LYS A 426 -49.36 -36.70 -7.10
CA LYS A 426 -48.85 -36.28 -5.78
C LYS A 426 -47.31 -36.26 -5.74
N MET A 427 -46.66 -37.25 -6.35
CA MET A 427 -45.20 -37.33 -6.41
C MET A 427 -44.61 -36.24 -7.31
N VAL A 428 -45.19 -36.00 -8.48
CA VAL A 428 -44.76 -34.93 -9.41
C VAL A 428 -44.97 -33.55 -8.80
N THR A 429 -46.09 -33.31 -8.12
CA THR A 429 -46.32 -32.04 -7.42
C THR A 429 -45.36 -31.84 -6.23
N LYS A 430 -45.03 -32.90 -5.49
CA LYS A 430 -43.97 -32.86 -4.46
C LYS A 430 -42.60 -32.58 -5.07
N LYS A 431 -42.27 -33.21 -6.21
CA LYS A 431 -41.00 -33.02 -6.92
C LYS A 431 -40.87 -31.58 -7.44
N TYR A 432 -41.92 -31.05 -8.08
CA TYR A 432 -41.94 -29.67 -8.58
C TYR A 432 -41.84 -28.64 -7.45
N LYS A 433 -42.50 -28.89 -6.31
CA LYS A 433 -42.33 -28.05 -5.11
C LYS A 433 -40.89 -28.12 -4.58
N THR A 434 -40.29 -29.31 -4.52
CA THR A 434 -38.92 -29.50 -4.04
C THR A 434 -37.91 -28.82 -4.96
N GLU A 435 -38.07 -28.93 -6.28
CA GLU A 435 -37.23 -28.27 -7.28
C GLU A 435 -37.39 -26.74 -7.23
N SER A 436 -38.61 -26.24 -7.04
CA SER A 436 -38.89 -24.81 -6.83
C SER A 436 -38.21 -24.29 -5.56
N PHE A 437 -38.32 -25.00 -4.43
CA PHE A 437 -37.61 -24.65 -3.20
C PHE A 437 -36.09 -24.71 -3.36
N GLN A 438 -35.56 -25.74 -4.03
CA GLN A 438 -34.13 -25.82 -4.32
C GLN A 438 -33.65 -24.66 -5.21
N SER A 439 -34.44 -24.25 -6.20
CA SER A 439 -34.12 -23.09 -7.03
C SER A 439 -34.11 -21.80 -6.21
N GLN A 440 -35.06 -21.64 -5.29
CA GLN A 440 -35.12 -20.48 -4.39
C GLN A 440 -33.93 -20.45 -3.41
N VAL A 441 -33.55 -21.60 -2.85
CA VAL A 441 -32.36 -21.72 -1.99
C VAL A 441 -31.08 -21.37 -2.76
N ARG A 442 -30.92 -21.82 -4.01
CA ARG A 442 -29.77 -21.44 -4.84
C ARG A 442 -29.73 -19.93 -5.10
N LEU A 443 -30.88 -19.32 -5.35
CA LEU A 443 -30.98 -17.88 -5.60
C LEU A 443 -30.55 -17.08 -4.35
N LEU A 444 -31.03 -17.48 -3.17
CA LEU A 444 -30.61 -16.89 -1.89
C LEU A 444 -29.13 -17.14 -1.58
N GLN A 445 -28.59 -18.32 -1.93
CA GLN A 445 -27.16 -18.61 -1.79
C GLN A 445 -26.30 -17.71 -2.68
N ASN A 446 -26.73 -17.48 -3.92
CA ASN A 446 -26.06 -16.57 -4.85
C ASN A 446 -26.12 -15.13 -4.33
N GLU A 447 -27.28 -14.65 -3.88
CA GLU A 447 -27.43 -13.32 -3.27
C GLU A 447 -26.54 -13.16 -2.03
N ASN A 448 -26.50 -14.16 -1.15
CA ASN A 448 -25.60 -14.15 0.01
C ASN A 448 -24.13 -14.12 -0.40
N SER A 449 -23.74 -14.85 -1.45
CA SER A 449 -22.36 -14.82 -1.96
C SER A 449 -21.99 -13.45 -2.56
N GLU A 450 -22.93 -12.80 -3.25
CA GLU A 450 -22.74 -11.47 -3.81
C GLU A 450 -22.64 -10.41 -2.70
N LEU A 451 -23.52 -10.49 -1.69
CA LEU A 451 -23.47 -9.62 -0.52
C LEU A 451 -22.16 -9.80 0.27
N ALA A 452 -21.71 -11.04 0.47
CA ALA A 452 -20.44 -11.33 1.13
C ALA A 452 -19.25 -10.75 0.34
N SER A 453 -19.27 -10.85 -0.99
CA SER A 453 -18.26 -10.23 -1.86
C SER A 453 -18.27 -8.71 -1.75
N LYS A 454 -19.45 -8.07 -1.76
CA LYS A 454 -19.60 -6.60 -1.60
C LYS A 454 -19.11 -6.14 -0.22
N LEU A 455 -19.42 -6.89 0.84
CA LEU A 455 -18.96 -6.62 2.19
C LEU A 455 -17.43 -6.70 2.28
N GLY A 456 -16.82 -7.71 1.66
CA GLY A 456 -15.36 -7.84 1.56
C GLY A 456 -14.71 -6.68 0.80
N GLN A 457 -15.32 -6.22 -0.30
CA GLN A 457 -14.85 -5.04 -1.04
C GLN A 457 -14.91 -3.77 -0.18
N LEU A 458 -16.01 -3.53 0.53
CA LEU A 458 -16.15 -2.37 1.42
C LEU A 458 -15.14 -2.39 2.57
N PHE A 459 -14.85 -3.55 3.16
CA PHE A 459 -13.79 -3.66 4.18
C PHE A 459 -12.40 -3.38 3.62
N ALA A 460 -12.12 -3.83 2.39
CA ALA A 460 -10.84 -3.54 1.73
C ALA A 460 -10.70 -2.04 1.41
N GLU A 461 -11.78 -1.38 0.98
CA GLU A 461 -11.82 0.07 0.75
C GLU A 461 -11.64 0.85 2.06
N LEU A 462 -12.37 0.50 3.12
CA LEU A 462 -12.23 1.14 4.43
C LEU A 462 -10.81 0.99 5.00
N SER A 463 -10.19 -0.17 4.82
CA SER A 463 -8.81 -0.41 5.23
C SER A 463 -7.82 0.46 4.45
N ARG A 464 -8.05 0.66 3.15
CA ARG A 464 -7.26 1.55 2.30
C ARG A 464 -7.39 3.01 2.73
N GLU A 465 -8.61 3.48 2.98
CA GLU A 465 -8.86 4.84 3.46
C GLU A 465 -8.21 5.09 4.83
N ARG A 466 -8.26 4.11 5.74
CA ARG A 466 -7.59 4.20 7.04
C ARG A 466 -6.06 4.29 6.91
N ALA A 467 -5.48 3.54 5.98
CA ALA A 467 -4.04 3.60 5.69
C ALA A 467 -3.62 4.95 5.08
N GLU A 468 -4.42 5.49 4.15
CA GLU A 468 -4.21 6.82 3.57
C GLU A 468 -4.31 7.92 4.63
N LEU A 469 -5.32 7.85 5.50
CA LEU A 469 -5.49 8.81 6.60
C LEU A 469 -4.28 8.79 7.53
N ASN A 470 -3.81 7.59 7.93
CA ASN A 470 -2.62 7.45 8.77
C ASN A 470 -1.37 8.04 8.10
N THR A 471 -1.22 7.87 6.79
CA THR A 471 -0.11 8.45 6.02
C THR A 471 -0.18 9.97 6.05
N ARG A 472 -1.36 10.55 5.78
CA ARG A 472 -1.58 12.01 5.86
C ARG A 472 -1.38 12.56 7.27
N THR A 473 -1.74 11.82 8.31
CA THR A 473 -1.50 12.23 9.69
C THR A 473 0.00 12.28 9.98
N ARG A 474 0.80 11.31 9.52
CA ARG A 474 2.26 11.33 9.66
C ARG A 474 2.89 12.50 8.91
N GLU A 475 2.49 12.73 7.65
CA GLU A 475 2.95 13.86 6.85
C GLU A 475 2.62 15.20 7.52
N ASN A 476 1.42 15.34 8.10
CA ASN A 476 1.05 16.55 8.84
C ASN A 476 1.87 16.72 10.12
N VAL A 477 2.19 15.65 10.84
CA VAL A 477 3.07 15.72 12.01
C VAL A 477 4.48 16.14 11.60
N GLU A 478 5.00 15.60 10.49
CA GLU A 478 6.30 15.98 9.95
C GLU A 478 6.31 17.44 9.48
N LEU A 479 5.32 17.86 8.69
CA LEU A 479 5.18 19.25 8.26
C LEU A 479 5.03 20.19 9.46
N LYS A 480 4.22 19.82 10.45
CA LYS A 480 4.07 20.59 11.68
C LYS A 480 5.40 20.68 12.43
N SER A 481 6.19 19.61 12.49
CA SER A 481 7.51 19.64 13.10
C SER A 481 8.49 20.55 12.36
N ARG A 482 8.43 20.59 11.03
CA ARG A 482 9.27 21.45 10.18
C ARG A 482 8.85 22.92 10.26
N VAL A 483 7.56 23.20 10.27
CA VAL A 483 7.02 24.57 10.35
C VAL A 483 7.17 25.14 11.76
N MET A 484 7.06 24.29 12.79
CA MET A 484 7.24 24.66 14.18
C MET A 484 8.70 24.56 14.65
N ASP A 485 9.64 24.27 13.76
CA ASP A 485 11.06 24.31 14.10
C ASP A 485 11.43 25.75 14.49
N PRO A 486 11.87 25.99 15.74
CA PRO A 486 12.25 27.32 16.20
C PRO A 486 13.31 27.98 15.31
N GLN A 487 14.19 27.18 14.69
CA GLN A 487 15.22 27.70 13.80
C GLN A 487 14.64 28.21 12.47
N ALA A 488 13.68 27.48 11.90
CA ALA A 488 12.97 27.89 10.69
C ALA A 488 12.13 29.15 10.95
N ILE A 489 11.46 29.23 12.11
CA ILE A 489 10.70 30.42 12.53
C ILE A 489 11.63 31.63 12.67
N GLU A 490 12.79 31.47 13.33
CA GLU A 490 13.74 32.58 13.50
C GLU A 490 14.36 33.01 12.16
N LEU A 491 14.62 32.07 11.24
CA LEU A 491 15.08 32.41 9.89
C LEU A 491 14.01 33.21 9.12
N LEU A 492 12.75 32.78 9.16
CA LEU A 492 11.64 33.51 8.54
C LEU A 492 11.50 34.91 9.14
N ARG A 493 11.58 35.04 10.46
CA ARG A 493 11.54 36.33 11.16
C ARG A 493 12.67 37.26 10.71
N LYS A 494 13.90 36.74 10.58
CA LYS A 494 15.04 37.51 10.05
C LYS A 494 14.86 37.92 8.59
N THR A 495 14.31 37.04 7.75
CA THR A 495 14.03 37.38 6.35
C THR A 495 12.94 38.44 6.23
N GLN A 496 11.91 38.37 7.08
CA GLN A 496 10.86 39.38 7.15
C GLN A 496 11.44 40.73 7.60
N GLU A 497 12.22 40.77 8.69
CA GLU A 497 12.90 41.99 9.16
C GLU A 497 13.81 42.59 8.07
N SER A 498 14.55 41.74 7.35
CA SER A 498 15.40 42.19 6.24
C SER A 498 14.57 42.77 5.09
N LEU A 499 13.44 42.14 4.74
CA LEU A 499 12.57 42.61 3.67
C LEU A 499 11.86 43.91 4.05
N GLU A 500 11.34 44.01 5.28
CA GLU A 500 10.76 45.24 5.83
C GLU A 500 11.76 46.38 5.74
N LYS A 501 13.02 46.14 6.13
CA LYS A 501 14.09 47.14 6.00
C LYS A 501 14.33 47.55 4.54
N THR A 502 14.35 46.61 3.60
CA THR A 502 14.50 46.92 2.17
C THR A 502 13.32 47.71 1.63
N VAL A 503 12.10 47.32 1.97
CA VAL A 503 10.87 48.02 1.55
C VAL A 503 10.84 49.43 2.12
N SER A 504 11.13 49.61 3.42
CA SER A 504 11.23 50.94 4.04
C SER A 504 12.27 51.81 3.33
N SER A 505 13.45 51.26 3.01
CA SER A 505 14.48 52.00 2.27
C SER A 505 14.05 52.38 0.85
N LEU A 506 13.29 51.54 0.15
CA LEU A 506 12.76 51.84 -1.18
C LEU A 506 11.68 52.92 -1.12
N VAL A 507 10.79 52.86 -0.13
CA VAL A 507 9.76 53.88 0.09
C VAL A 507 10.39 55.23 0.46
N GLU A 508 11.42 55.25 1.31
CA GLU A 508 12.19 56.46 1.62
C GLU A 508 12.89 57.03 0.38
N ALA A 509 13.44 56.18 -0.48
CA ALA A 509 14.04 56.59 -1.75
C ALA A 509 12.99 57.14 -2.73
N GLU A 510 11.84 56.48 -2.85
CA GLU A 510 10.73 56.90 -3.70
C GLU A 510 10.17 58.26 -3.26
N THR A 511 9.83 58.41 -1.98
CA THR A 511 9.34 59.68 -1.41
C THR A 511 10.36 60.81 -1.53
N SER A 512 11.66 60.52 -1.36
CA SER A 512 12.72 61.50 -1.62
C SER A 512 12.79 61.90 -3.09
N SER A 513 12.64 60.94 -4.01
CA SER A 513 12.70 61.16 -5.46
C SER A 513 11.46 61.84 -6.03
N GLU A 514 10.28 61.63 -5.44
CA GLU A 514 9.02 62.22 -5.89
C GLU A 514 9.11 63.75 -5.90
N SER A 515 9.71 64.34 -4.86
CA SER A 515 9.97 65.79 -4.79
C SER A 515 10.89 66.32 -5.89
N SER A 516 11.76 65.47 -6.44
CA SER A 516 12.72 65.84 -7.48
C SER A 516 12.13 65.76 -8.90
N PHE A 517 11.01 65.07 -9.10
CA PHE A 517 10.38 64.87 -10.41
C PHE A 517 8.96 65.42 -10.53
N THR A 518 8.42 65.95 -9.44
CA THR A 518 7.08 66.55 -9.42
C THR A 518 7.14 68.07 -9.37
N CYS A 519 6.27 68.70 -10.14
CA CYS A 519 6.09 70.14 -10.12
C CYS A 519 5.40 70.57 -8.83
N LEU A 520 6.08 71.39 -8.01
CA LEU A 520 5.55 71.91 -6.73
C LEU A 520 4.20 72.62 -6.85
N GLN A 521 3.85 73.10 -8.05
CA GLN A 521 2.61 73.83 -8.29
C GLN A 521 1.42 72.95 -8.64
N CYS A 522 1.63 71.85 -9.38
CA CYS A 522 0.53 70.96 -9.81
C CYS A 522 0.60 69.56 -9.20
N MET A 523 1.66 69.26 -8.44
CA MET A 523 1.94 67.96 -7.81
C MET A 523 1.88 66.79 -8.79
N ARG A 524 2.28 67.02 -10.05
CA ARG A 524 2.38 66.01 -11.11
C ARG A 524 3.80 65.95 -11.64
N LEU A 525 4.14 64.84 -12.29
CA LEU A 525 5.40 64.70 -13.02
C LEU A 525 5.62 65.86 -13.99
N PHE A 526 6.87 66.32 -14.09
CA PHE A 526 7.21 67.43 -14.97
C PHE A 526 6.82 67.16 -16.43
N VAL A 527 6.11 68.11 -17.03
CA VAL A 527 5.87 68.19 -18.47
C VAL A 527 6.53 69.48 -18.93
N GLU A 528 7.60 69.34 -19.72
CA GLU A 528 8.48 70.45 -20.13
C GLU A 528 9.00 71.26 -18.92
N PRO A 529 9.91 70.68 -18.11
CA PRO A 529 10.41 71.32 -16.90
C PRO A 529 11.17 72.60 -17.24
N MET A 530 10.86 73.66 -16.50
CA MET A 530 11.50 74.97 -16.58
C MET A 530 12.02 75.34 -15.19
N THR A 531 13.34 75.50 -15.08
CA THR A 531 14.02 75.84 -13.83
C THR A 531 14.23 77.34 -13.72
N LEU A 532 13.72 77.94 -12.65
CA LEU A 532 13.81 79.38 -12.41
C LEU A 532 15.20 79.76 -11.86
N ALA A 533 15.96 80.55 -12.61
CA ALA A 533 17.19 81.16 -12.11
C ALA A 533 16.87 82.48 -11.36
N PRO A 534 17.55 82.78 -10.22
CA PRO A 534 18.66 82.05 -9.61
C PRO A 534 18.25 80.98 -8.58
N CYS A 535 16.98 80.86 -8.23
CA CYS A 535 16.52 80.05 -7.09
C CYS A 535 16.54 78.52 -7.29
N GLY A 536 16.63 78.03 -8.53
CA GLY A 536 16.79 76.61 -8.84
C GLY A 536 15.51 75.75 -8.77
N HIS A 537 14.34 76.32 -8.46
CA HIS A 537 13.08 75.58 -8.45
C HIS A 537 12.60 75.27 -9.87
N THR A 538 12.14 74.04 -10.09
CA THR A 538 11.63 73.56 -11.39
C THR A 538 10.11 73.46 -11.36
N TYR A 539 9.45 73.90 -12.43
CA TYR A 539 8.00 73.83 -12.64
C TYR A 539 7.69 73.35 -14.06
N CYS A 540 6.48 72.85 -14.33
CA CYS A 540 6.06 72.63 -15.72
C CYS A 540 5.93 73.97 -16.45
N SER A 541 6.33 74.02 -17.73
CA SER A 541 6.15 75.18 -18.62
C SER A 541 4.73 75.75 -18.53
N SER A 542 3.72 74.89 -18.66
CA SER A 542 2.30 75.28 -18.56
C SER A 542 1.87 75.82 -17.19
N CYS A 543 2.57 75.42 -16.12
CA CYS A 543 2.30 75.96 -14.79
C CYS A 543 2.89 77.37 -14.69
N LEU A 544 4.12 77.58 -15.14
CA LEU A 544 4.73 78.93 -15.15
C LEU A 544 3.90 79.93 -15.94
N THR A 545 3.40 79.56 -17.13
CA THR A 545 2.55 80.43 -17.96
C THR A 545 1.25 80.87 -17.26
N LYS A 546 0.76 80.08 -16.28
CA LYS A 546 -0.45 80.44 -15.52
C LYS A 546 -0.17 81.43 -14.39
N PHE A 547 1.07 81.50 -13.90
CA PHE A 547 1.44 82.30 -12.73
C PHE A 547 2.31 83.52 -13.06
N GLY A 548 2.77 83.67 -14.31
CA GLY A 548 3.44 84.88 -14.80
C GLY A 548 3.27 85.06 -16.29
N ASP A 549 3.33 86.32 -16.75
CA ASP A 549 3.45 86.63 -18.17
C ASP A 549 4.71 85.98 -18.73
N ALA A 550 4.53 85.10 -19.72
CA ALA A 550 5.63 84.33 -20.34
C ALA A 550 6.75 85.22 -20.91
N ASP A 551 6.44 86.50 -21.14
CA ASP A 551 7.36 87.48 -21.72
C ASP A 551 8.31 88.12 -20.70
N VAL A 552 8.10 87.95 -19.38
CA VAL A 552 9.00 88.50 -18.34
C VAL A 552 9.28 87.48 -17.21
N PRO A 553 10.19 86.50 -17.45
CA PRO A 553 10.51 85.44 -16.50
C PRO A 553 11.04 85.94 -15.13
N SER A 554 11.62 87.15 -15.08
CA SER A 554 12.19 87.76 -13.87
C SER A 554 11.14 88.29 -12.88
N SER A 555 9.85 88.28 -13.23
CA SER A 555 8.75 88.73 -12.36
C SER A 555 8.15 87.62 -11.49
N ILE A 556 8.44 86.35 -11.80
CA ILE A 556 7.88 85.18 -11.09
C ILE A 556 8.62 85.01 -9.77
N LYS A 557 7.99 85.40 -8.66
CA LYS A 557 8.50 85.11 -7.31
C LYS A 557 8.10 83.69 -6.93
N CYS A 558 9.09 82.82 -6.66
CA CYS A 558 8.83 81.58 -5.95
C CYS A 558 8.20 81.90 -4.59
N LYS A 559 7.12 81.20 -4.24
CA LYS A 559 6.56 81.25 -2.89
C LYS A 559 7.34 80.39 -1.93
#